data_AF-A0A8H6PRE8-F1
#
_entry.id   AF-A0A8H6PRE8-F1
#
_cell.length_a   1.000
_cell.length_b   1.000
_cell.length_c   1.000
_cell.angle_alpha   90.00
_cell.angle_beta   90.00
_cell.angle_gamma   90.00
#
_symmetry.space_group_name_H-M   'P 1'
#
loop_
_entity.id
_entity.type
_entity.pdbx_description
1 polymer ?
#
loop_
_entity_poly.entity_id
_entity_poly.type
_entity_poly.pdbx_seq_one_letter_code
_entity_poly.pdbx_strand_id
1 'polypeptide(L)'
;MNVLLWKLQSTRLTATQYNDLSTELRSKKDHPVVLNGYNLPNSERRLATIWGKSPIGVWEQAVDLTSDQLKERVASLAPLRLTSLSGYTINNELRYSATWGERTSSDWNGEWLYYANRTGVVQVYPDEWKPTYLHAHSVNGEPVYDSVWERYTGPGYGVQLWYYEDNDTAEEYKTFFNSMTKQGYKPRMLTGHYSKECGVRYVSVFNTISS
;
A
#
# COMPACT_ATOMS: atom_id res chain seq x y z
N MET A 1 7.04 -10.38 -26.18
CA MET A 1 5.90 -9.54 -26.59
C MET A 1 5.57 -8.62 -25.42
N ASN A 2 6.02 -7.35 -25.48
CA ASN A 2 5.80 -6.38 -24.40
C ASN A 2 4.34 -5.92 -24.43
N VAL A 3 3.50 -6.48 -23.55
CA VAL A 3 2.19 -5.91 -23.28
C VAL A 3 2.40 -4.65 -22.47
N LEU A 4 2.33 -3.49 -23.12
CA LEU A 4 2.10 -2.21 -22.45
C LEU A 4 0.74 -2.31 -21.75
N LEU A 5 0.75 -2.76 -20.50
CA LEU A 5 -0.36 -2.65 -19.57
C LEU A 5 -0.58 -1.16 -19.32
N TRP A 6 -1.51 -0.56 -20.07
CA TRP A 6 -1.96 0.81 -19.82
C TRP A 6 -2.42 0.91 -18.36
N LYS A 7 -1.79 1.82 -17.61
CA LYS A 7 -2.18 2.17 -16.25
C LYS A 7 -2.72 3.60 -16.24
N LEU A 8 -3.95 3.79 -15.79
CA LEU A 8 -4.47 5.13 -15.52
C LEU A 8 -4.08 5.50 -14.09
N GLN A 9 -3.43 6.64 -13.93
CA GLN A 9 -3.09 7.19 -12.63
C GLN A 9 -3.85 8.49 -12.41
N SER A 10 -4.42 8.66 -11.23
CA SER A 10 -5.08 9.89 -10.82
C SER A 10 -4.75 10.20 -9.37
N THR A 11 -4.52 11.46 -9.06
CA THR A 11 -4.18 11.94 -7.71
C THR A 11 -5.07 13.13 -7.36
N ARG A 12 -5.09 13.51 -6.08
CA ARG A 12 -5.89 14.64 -5.57
C ARG A 12 -7.39 14.50 -5.82
N LEU A 13 -7.91 13.28 -5.85
CA LEU A 13 -9.34 13.03 -5.98
C LEU A 13 -10.06 13.30 -4.65
N THR A 14 -11.21 13.97 -4.72
CA THR A 14 -12.22 13.92 -3.65
C THR A 14 -12.91 12.55 -3.63
N ALA A 15 -13.71 12.27 -2.60
CA ALA A 15 -14.51 11.04 -2.55
C ALA A 15 -15.46 10.92 -3.75
N THR A 16 -16.16 12.00 -4.10
CA THR A 16 -17.07 12.05 -5.26
C THR A 16 -16.32 11.78 -6.56
N GLN A 17 -15.22 12.51 -6.81
CA GLN A 17 -14.42 12.31 -8.02
C GLN A 17 -13.88 10.89 -8.14
N TYR A 18 -13.46 10.30 -7.01
CA TYR A 18 -13.03 8.91 -6.98
C TYR A 18 -14.18 7.95 -7.28
N ASN A 19 -15.38 8.16 -6.73
CA ASN A 19 -16.55 7.31 -6.98
C ASN A 19 -16.97 7.36 -8.46
N ASP A 20 -16.97 8.55 -9.07
CA ASP A 20 -17.28 8.73 -10.49
C ASP A 20 -16.26 7.99 -11.37
N LEU A 21 -14.96 8.24 -11.13
CA LEU A 21 -13.87 7.57 -11.84
C LEU A 21 -13.91 6.04 -11.67
N SER A 22 -14.14 5.58 -10.44
CA SER A 22 -14.26 4.16 -10.12
C SER A 22 -15.41 3.51 -10.88
N THR A 23 -16.56 4.18 -10.96
CA THR A 23 -17.73 3.68 -11.69
C THR A 23 -17.42 3.55 -13.17
N GLU A 24 -16.79 4.57 -13.76
CA GLU A 24 -16.36 4.57 -15.16
C GLU A 24 -15.39 3.41 -15.43
N LEU A 25 -14.33 3.27 -14.64
CA LEU A 25 -13.28 2.28 -14.88
C LEU A 25 -13.78 0.85 -14.63
N ARG A 26 -14.64 0.65 -13.63
CA ARG A 26 -15.31 -0.64 -13.41
C ARG A 26 -16.16 -1.04 -14.62
N SER A 27 -16.85 -0.10 -15.27
CA SER A 27 -17.62 -0.37 -16.50
C SER A 27 -16.73 -0.82 -17.68
N LYS A 28 -15.47 -0.39 -17.68
CA LYS A 28 -14.44 -0.78 -18.66
C LYS A 28 -13.73 -2.09 -18.30
N LYS A 29 -14.11 -2.75 -17.20
CA LYS A 29 -13.47 -3.94 -16.64
C LYS A 29 -12.02 -3.70 -16.20
N ASP A 30 -11.71 -2.46 -15.85
CA ASP A 30 -10.46 -2.14 -15.17
C ASP A 30 -10.63 -2.36 -13.66
N HIS A 31 -9.51 -2.53 -12.96
CA HIS A 31 -9.48 -2.74 -11.51
C HIS A 31 -8.47 -1.81 -10.83
N PRO A 32 -8.68 -1.46 -9.55
CA PRO A 32 -7.70 -0.70 -8.79
C PRO A 32 -6.51 -1.61 -8.44
N VAL A 33 -5.31 -1.16 -8.79
CA VAL A 33 -4.05 -1.77 -8.36
C VAL A 33 -3.53 -1.07 -7.10
N VAL A 34 -3.80 0.23 -6.99
CA VAL A 34 -3.44 1.07 -5.85
C VAL A 34 -4.64 1.95 -5.51
N LEU A 35 -4.95 2.03 -4.22
CA LEU A 35 -5.94 2.95 -3.66
C LEU A 35 -5.44 3.45 -2.32
N ASN A 36 -4.96 4.69 -2.32
CA ASN A 36 -4.39 5.33 -1.14
C ASN A 36 -5.20 6.57 -0.80
N GLY A 37 -5.46 6.78 0.47
CA GLY A 37 -5.83 8.09 0.98
C GLY A 37 -4.63 8.81 1.58
N TYR A 38 -4.72 10.13 1.64
CA TYR A 38 -3.76 10.99 2.29
C TYR A 38 -4.42 12.32 2.66
N ASN A 39 -3.85 13.03 3.62
CA ASN A 39 -4.30 14.36 4.02
C ASN A 39 -3.41 15.44 3.41
N LEU A 40 -4.03 16.54 2.98
CA LEU A 40 -3.35 17.79 2.67
C LEU A 40 -3.02 18.56 3.96
N PRO A 41 -2.14 19.59 3.92
CA PRO A 41 -1.80 20.38 5.12
C PRO A 41 -3.01 21.03 5.83
N ASN A 42 -4.09 21.32 5.10
CA ASN A 42 -5.37 21.80 5.64
C ASN A 42 -6.26 20.67 6.22
N SER A 43 -5.69 19.49 6.47
CA SER A 43 -6.37 18.26 6.92
C SER A 43 -7.38 17.68 5.93
N GLU A 44 -7.49 18.24 4.73
CA GLU A 44 -8.44 17.78 3.74
C GLU A 44 -7.99 16.45 3.13
N ARG A 45 -8.86 15.43 3.18
CA ARG A 45 -8.58 14.10 2.65
C ARG A 45 -8.62 14.10 1.12
N ARG A 46 -7.66 13.41 0.51
CA ARG A 46 -7.57 13.12 -0.92
C ARG A 46 -7.29 11.64 -1.16
N LEU A 47 -7.67 11.18 -2.35
CA LEU A 47 -7.38 9.84 -2.82
C LEU A 47 -6.41 9.89 -4.01
N ALA A 48 -5.51 8.91 -4.07
CA ALA A 48 -4.67 8.62 -5.21
C ALA A 48 -4.88 7.15 -5.61
N THR A 49 -5.02 6.91 -6.90
CA THR A 49 -5.34 5.58 -7.40
C THR A 49 -4.61 5.29 -8.71
N ILE A 50 -4.25 4.02 -8.88
CA ILE A 50 -3.69 3.46 -10.11
C ILE A 50 -4.60 2.31 -10.50
N TRP A 51 -5.04 2.31 -11.75
CA TRP A 51 -5.90 1.27 -12.33
C TRP A 51 -5.17 0.53 -13.42
N GLY A 52 -5.49 -0.76 -13.58
CA GLY A 52 -4.98 -1.60 -14.65
C GLY A 52 -6.10 -2.37 -15.34
N LYS A 53 -5.87 -2.73 -16.61
CA LYS A 53 -6.73 -3.67 -17.32
C LYS A 53 -6.67 -5.03 -16.64
N SER A 54 -7.82 -5.64 -16.37
CA SER A 54 -7.87 -6.84 -15.54
C SER A 54 -8.07 -8.16 -16.30
N PRO A 55 -7.28 -9.19 -15.98
CA PRO A 55 -7.71 -10.59 -15.97
C PRO A 55 -7.97 -11.13 -14.54
N ILE A 56 -7.93 -10.29 -13.51
CA ILE A 56 -8.22 -10.73 -12.14
C ILE A 56 -9.71 -11.07 -12.01
N GLY A 57 -10.00 -12.08 -11.19
CA GLY A 57 -11.35 -12.54 -10.90
C GLY A 57 -12.14 -11.53 -10.07
N VAL A 58 -12.81 -12.01 -9.02
CA VAL A 58 -13.65 -11.15 -8.19
C VAL A 58 -12.80 -10.16 -7.39
N TRP A 59 -13.22 -8.90 -7.33
CA TRP A 59 -12.57 -7.86 -6.55
C TRP A 59 -13.58 -6.87 -5.96
N GLU A 60 -13.21 -6.28 -4.83
CA GLU A 60 -13.98 -5.27 -4.12
C GLU A 60 -13.11 -4.11 -3.67
N GLN A 61 -13.72 -2.97 -3.34
CA GLN A 61 -13.01 -1.82 -2.77
C GLN A 61 -13.93 -0.99 -1.88
N ALA A 62 -13.33 -0.21 -0.98
CA ALA A 62 -14.05 0.74 -0.15
C ALA A 62 -13.10 1.87 0.30
N VAL A 63 -13.71 3.01 0.64
CA VAL A 63 -13.05 4.17 1.21
C VAL A 63 -13.80 4.58 2.47
N ASP A 64 -13.12 5.33 3.34
CA ASP A 64 -13.67 5.96 4.54
C ASP A 64 -14.18 4.98 5.60
N LEU A 65 -13.61 3.77 5.62
CA LEU A 65 -13.93 2.76 6.62
C LEU A 65 -13.40 3.18 7.98
N THR A 66 -14.19 3.00 9.04
CA THR A 66 -13.66 2.95 10.40
C THR A 66 -12.84 1.66 10.61
N SER A 67 -12.07 1.60 11.71
CA SER A 67 -11.34 0.38 12.09
C SER A 67 -12.25 -0.84 12.22
N ASP A 68 -13.47 -0.66 12.73
CA ASP A 68 -14.41 -1.78 12.90
C ASP A 68 -15.05 -2.18 11.58
N GLN A 69 -15.40 -1.21 10.72
CA GLN A 69 -15.86 -1.49 9.36
C GLN A 69 -14.79 -2.20 8.52
N LEU A 70 -13.51 -1.86 8.69
CA LEU A 70 -12.41 -2.56 8.05
C LEU A 70 -12.38 -4.04 8.48
N LYS A 71 -12.44 -4.32 9.79
CA LYS A 71 -12.46 -5.70 10.32
C LYS A 71 -13.67 -6.48 9.80
N GLU A 72 -14.85 -5.86 9.82
CA GLU A 72 -16.09 -6.46 9.31
C GLU A 72 -16.00 -6.79 7.82
N ARG A 73 -15.46 -5.88 7.01
CA ARG A 73 -15.23 -6.10 5.57
C ARG A 73 -14.22 -7.21 5.31
N VAL A 74 -13.12 -7.26 6.07
CA VAL A 74 -12.15 -8.36 5.98
C VAL A 74 -12.81 -9.72 6.26
N ALA A 75 -13.68 -9.80 7.27
CA ALA A 75 -14.38 -11.04 7.59
C ALA A 75 -15.44 -11.42 6.55
N SER A 76 -16.27 -10.46 6.13
CA SER A 76 -17.42 -10.69 5.25
C SER A 76 -17.04 -10.94 3.78
N LEU A 77 -15.89 -10.44 3.33
CA LEU A 77 -15.43 -10.60 1.95
C LEU A 77 -14.62 -11.89 1.73
N ALA A 78 -14.39 -12.71 2.76
CA ALA A 78 -13.73 -14.00 2.58
C ALA A 78 -14.47 -14.84 1.51
N PRO A 79 -13.78 -15.41 0.51
CA PRO A 79 -12.34 -15.68 0.47
C PRO A 79 -11.46 -14.57 -0.14
N LEU A 80 -12.01 -13.41 -0.51
CA LEU A 80 -11.21 -12.26 -0.97
C LEU A 80 -10.31 -11.75 0.15
N ARG A 81 -9.18 -11.16 -0.22
CA ARG A 81 -8.14 -10.72 0.71
C ARG A 81 -7.72 -9.31 0.39
N LEU A 82 -7.24 -8.58 1.40
CA LEU A 82 -6.73 -7.23 1.18
C LEU A 82 -5.60 -7.25 0.15
N THR A 83 -5.69 -6.38 -0.84
CA THR A 83 -4.66 -6.14 -1.85
C THR A 83 -4.00 -4.77 -1.69
N SER A 84 -4.74 -3.80 -1.14
CA SER A 84 -4.20 -2.53 -0.65
C SER A 84 -4.92 -2.14 0.65
N LEU A 85 -4.20 -1.45 1.54
CA LEU A 85 -4.74 -0.95 2.80
C LEU A 85 -4.03 0.36 3.17
N SER A 86 -4.74 1.48 3.14
CA SER A 86 -4.18 2.80 3.41
C SER A 86 -5.02 3.55 4.43
N GLY A 87 -4.39 3.91 5.56
CA GLY A 87 -4.95 4.80 6.55
C GLY A 87 -4.78 6.28 6.21
N TYR A 88 -5.71 7.09 6.68
CA TYR A 88 -5.71 8.55 6.61
C TYR A 88 -6.72 9.10 7.63
N THR A 89 -6.82 10.42 7.78
CA THR A 89 -7.76 11.02 8.73
C THR A 89 -8.90 11.77 8.06
N ILE A 90 -10.07 11.77 8.69
CA ILE A 90 -11.18 12.70 8.40
C ILE A 90 -11.58 13.31 9.72
N ASN A 91 -11.51 14.64 9.85
CA ASN A 91 -11.76 15.35 11.10
C ASN A 91 -10.96 14.76 12.28
N ASN A 92 -9.67 14.48 12.05
CA ASN A 92 -8.74 13.83 13.00
C ASN A 92 -9.09 12.40 13.43
N GLU A 93 -10.10 11.77 12.81
CA GLU A 93 -10.40 10.37 13.06
C GLU A 93 -9.78 9.48 11.98
N LEU A 94 -9.15 8.39 12.41
CA LEU A 94 -8.56 7.41 11.50
C LEU A 94 -9.64 6.73 10.64
N ARG A 95 -9.35 6.64 9.35
CA ARG A 95 -10.17 6.01 8.31
C ARG A 95 -9.28 5.23 7.36
N TYR A 96 -9.87 4.27 6.66
CA TYR A 96 -9.16 3.41 5.72
C TYR A 96 -9.78 3.40 4.34
N SER A 97 -8.93 3.37 3.32
CA SER A 97 -9.26 2.84 2.01
C SER A 97 -8.62 1.48 1.83
N ALA A 98 -9.35 0.58 1.18
CA ALA A 98 -8.93 -0.79 0.98
C ALA A 98 -9.45 -1.34 -0.35
N THR A 99 -8.67 -2.25 -0.92
CA THR A 99 -9.09 -3.10 -2.04
C THR A 99 -8.96 -4.55 -1.62
N TRP A 100 -9.83 -5.40 -2.15
CA TRP A 100 -9.79 -6.84 -1.97
C TRP A 100 -9.81 -7.53 -3.33
N GLY A 101 -9.12 -8.64 -3.44
CA GLY A 101 -9.13 -9.44 -4.67
C GLY A 101 -8.73 -10.89 -4.45
N GLU A 102 -9.04 -11.71 -5.43
CA GLU A 102 -8.50 -13.06 -5.53
C GLU A 102 -6.97 -13.02 -5.76
N ARG A 103 -6.24 -13.83 -5.00
CA ARG A 103 -4.80 -14.04 -5.18
C ARG A 103 -4.60 -15.42 -5.80
N THR A 104 -4.10 -15.44 -7.04
CA THR A 104 -3.93 -16.66 -7.84
C THR A 104 -2.47 -16.92 -8.24
N SER A 105 -1.50 -16.27 -7.59
CA SER A 105 -0.09 -16.48 -7.93
C SER A 105 0.42 -17.84 -7.45
N SER A 106 1.28 -18.47 -8.24
CA SER A 106 1.80 -19.82 -7.99
C SER A 106 2.80 -19.91 -6.82
N ASP A 107 3.31 -18.78 -6.36
CA ASP A 107 4.30 -18.64 -5.27
C ASP A 107 3.65 -18.35 -3.90
N TRP A 108 2.32 -18.47 -3.83
CA TRP A 108 1.51 -18.12 -2.67
C TRP A 108 0.94 -19.34 -1.95
N ASN A 109 1.02 -19.34 -0.61
CA ASN A 109 0.57 -20.44 0.24
C ASN A 109 -0.90 -20.37 0.67
N GLY A 110 -1.62 -19.32 0.28
CA GLY A 110 -2.96 -19.14 0.80
C GLY A 110 -3.01 -18.66 2.26
N GLU A 111 -1.89 -18.28 2.88
CA GLU A 111 -1.88 -17.61 4.19
C GLU A 111 -1.58 -16.11 4.01
N TRP A 112 -2.28 -15.27 4.77
CA TRP A 112 -2.14 -13.83 4.70
C TRP A 112 -2.45 -13.16 6.05
N LEU A 113 -1.83 -12.01 6.29
CA LEU A 113 -2.03 -11.19 7.48
C LEU A 113 -2.19 -9.72 7.08
N TYR A 114 -2.84 -8.94 7.93
CA TYR A 114 -2.81 -7.49 7.83
C TYR A 114 -2.58 -6.86 9.20
N TYR A 115 -1.90 -5.73 9.20
CA TYR A 115 -1.70 -4.89 10.38
C TYR A 115 -2.18 -3.50 10.03
N ALA A 116 -3.04 -2.93 10.85
CA ALA A 116 -3.51 -1.56 10.73
C ALA A 116 -3.21 -0.79 12.01
N ASN A 117 -3.07 0.53 11.92
CA ASN A 117 -2.86 1.41 13.07
C ASN A 117 -1.64 1.02 13.94
N ARG A 118 -0.47 0.82 13.32
CA ARG A 118 0.77 0.50 14.04
C ARG A 118 1.65 1.73 14.16
N THR A 119 2.34 1.90 15.29
CA THR A 119 3.28 3.01 15.52
C THR A 119 4.70 2.72 15.03
N GLY A 120 4.89 1.58 14.36
CA GLY A 120 6.15 1.21 13.71
C GLY A 120 5.90 0.22 12.57
N VAL A 121 6.86 0.11 11.65
CA VAL A 121 6.80 -0.89 10.58
C VAL A 121 6.90 -2.28 11.19
N VAL A 122 5.84 -3.08 10.99
CA VAL A 122 5.85 -4.48 11.43
C VAL A 122 6.79 -5.27 10.54
N GLN A 123 7.65 -6.07 11.15
CA GLN A 123 8.44 -7.09 10.45
C GLN A 123 7.85 -8.45 10.79
N VAL A 124 7.35 -9.16 9.79
CA VAL A 124 6.83 -10.52 9.93
C VAL A 124 7.88 -11.47 9.38
N TYR A 125 8.29 -12.48 10.18
CA TYR A 125 9.33 -13.48 9.89
C TYR A 125 9.84 -13.44 8.45
N PRO A 126 10.96 -12.72 8.19
CA PRO A 126 11.34 -12.31 6.83
C PRO A 126 11.70 -13.48 5.90
N ASP A 127 11.92 -14.67 6.47
CA ASP A 127 12.20 -15.90 5.72
C ASP A 127 10.92 -16.64 5.26
N GLU A 128 9.75 -16.26 5.77
CA GLU A 128 8.47 -16.93 5.48
C GLU A 128 7.39 -15.99 4.92
N TRP A 129 7.46 -14.71 5.28
CA TRP A 129 6.45 -13.72 4.96
C TRP A 129 7.03 -12.59 4.13
N LYS A 130 6.26 -12.13 3.13
CA LYS A 130 6.62 -10.96 2.33
C LYS A 130 5.53 -9.90 2.41
N PRO A 131 5.90 -8.61 2.50
CA PRO A 131 4.94 -7.54 2.39
C PRO A 131 4.40 -7.48 0.96
N THR A 132 3.09 -7.49 0.84
CA THR A 132 2.39 -7.23 -0.41
C THR A 132 1.92 -5.79 -0.49
N TYR A 133 1.74 -5.16 0.66
CA TYR A 133 1.37 -3.77 0.78
C TYR A 133 1.93 -3.15 2.06
N LEU A 134 2.35 -1.90 1.99
CA LEU A 134 2.86 -1.09 3.09
C LEU A 134 2.50 0.37 2.81
N HIS A 135 1.91 1.01 3.81
CA HIS A 135 1.52 2.40 3.75
C HIS A 135 1.83 3.09 5.08
N ALA A 136 2.51 4.22 4.99
CA ALA A 136 2.77 5.11 6.09
C ALA A 136 1.88 6.34 5.91
N HIS A 137 1.27 6.77 7.01
CA HIS A 137 0.51 7.99 7.10
C HIS A 137 0.74 8.62 8.48
N SER A 138 0.03 9.71 8.76
CA SER A 138 0.20 10.43 10.01
C SER A 138 -1.13 10.71 10.67
N VAL A 139 -1.18 10.52 11.99
CA VAL A 139 -2.32 10.89 12.82
C VAL A 139 -1.82 11.87 13.87
N ASN A 140 -2.34 13.10 13.84
CA ASN A 140 -1.90 14.18 14.73
C ASN A 140 -0.39 14.46 14.71
N GLY A 141 0.27 14.19 13.58
CA GLY A 141 1.71 14.40 13.41
C GLY A 141 2.58 13.20 13.80
N GLU A 142 1.98 12.13 14.32
CA GLU A 142 2.67 10.87 14.65
C GLU A 142 2.58 9.88 13.50
N PRO A 143 3.66 9.13 13.21
CA PRO A 143 3.68 8.14 12.14
C PRO A 143 2.80 6.93 12.49
N VAL A 144 2.02 6.50 11.50
CA VAL A 144 1.17 5.30 11.58
C VAL A 144 1.36 4.43 10.33
N TYR A 145 1.46 3.13 10.54
CA TYR A 145 1.77 2.15 9.52
C TYR A 145 0.66 1.11 9.38
N ASP A 146 0.30 0.86 8.13
CA ASP A 146 -0.59 -0.22 7.72
C ASP A 146 0.13 -1.12 6.72
N SER A 147 -0.09 -2.43 6.82
CA SER A 147 0.58 -3.40 5.96
C SER A 147 -0.25 -4.65 5.72
N VAL A 148 0.00 -5.28 4.58
CA VAL A 148 -0.57 -6.58 4.19
C VAL A 148 0.58 -7.50 3.82
N TRP A 149 0.48 -8.74 4.29
CA TRP A 149 1.53 -9.75 4.19
C TRP A 149 0.95 -11.04 3.64
N GLU A 150 1.77 -11.76 2.90
CA GLU A 150 1.47 -13.11 2.45
C GLU A 150 2.61 -14.05 2.80
N ARG A 151 2.27 -15.28 3.16
CA ARG A 151 3.25 -16.35 3.34
C ARG A 151 3.63 -16.89 1.97
N TYR A 152 4.92 -17.06 1.71
CA TYR A 152 5.43 -17.52 0.41
C TYR A 152 6.11 -18.89 0.51
N THR A 153 6.23 -19.61 -0.61
CA THR A 153 6.78 -20.98 -0.68
C THR A 153 8.19 -21.09 -1.26
N GLY A 154 8.72 -20.04 -1.88
CA GLY A 154 9.93 -20.14 -2.70
C GLY A 154 11.22 -19.72 -1.98
N PRO A 155 12.35 -20.45 -2.16
CA PRO A 155 13.66 -19.91 -1.81
C PRO A 155 13.95 -18.65 -2.65
N GLY A 156 14.54 -17.62 -2.03
CA GLY A 156 15.04 -16.44 -2.77
C GLY A 156 14.21 -15.15 -2.69
N TYR A 157 13.09 -15.12 -1.97
CA TYR A 157 12.37 -13.87 -1.69
C TYR A 157 12.79 -13.25 -0.35
N GLY A 158 14.09 -13.18 -0.07
CA GLY A 158 14.59 -12.39 1.05
C GLY A 158 14.21 -10.92 0.83
N VAL A 159 13.04 -10.53 1.33
CA VAL A 159 12.56 -9.15 1.27
C VAL A 159 13.19 -8.45 2.46
N GLN A 160 14.23 -7.68 2.18
CA GLN A 160 14.80 -6.83 3.21
C GLN A 160 13.97 -5.55 3.28
N LEU A 161 13.22 -5.45 4.36
CA LEU A 161 12.47 -4.26 4.71
C LEU A 161 13.46 -3.20 5.17
N TRP A 162 13.72 -2.22 4.29
CA TRP A 162 14.48 -1.05 4.67
C TRP A 162 13.55 0.04 5.15
N TYR A 163 13.21 -0.08 6.42
CA TYR A 163 12.66 1.04 7.14
C TYR A 163 13.78 2.05 7.37
N TYR A 164 13.67 3.20 6.74
CA TYR A 164 14.70 4.22 6.79
C TYR A 164 14.09 5.51 7.32
N GLU A 165 14.01 5.60 8.65
CA GLU A 165 13.59 6.83 9.35
C GLU A 165 14.68 7.90 9.37
N ASP A 166 15.95 7.50 9.20
CA ASP A 166 17.13 8.36 9.42
C ASP A 166 17.43 9.36 8.29
N ASN A 167 16.68 9.33 7.18
CA ASN A 167 16.85 10.27 6.07
C ASN A 167 15.79 11.34 6.18
N ASP A 168 16.17 12.46 6.77
CA ASP A 168 15.26 13.53 7.12
C ASP A 168 14.80 14.37 5.91
N THR A 169 15.46 14.19 4.76
CA THR A 169 15.17 14.93 3.53
C THR A 169 14.97 14.02 2.32
N ALA A 170 14.28 14.55 1.30
CA ALA A 170 14.12 13.89 0.01
C ALA A 170 15.46 13.58 -0.69
N GLU A 171 16.47 14.44 -0.50
CA GLU A 171 17.79 14.30 -1.13
C GLU A 171 18.62 13.20 -0.46
N GLU A 172 18.52 13.06 0.86
CA GLU A 172 19.11 11.94 1.61
C GLU A 172 18.44 10.62 1.25
N TYR A 173 17.10 10.57 1.20
CA TYR A 173 16.38 9.37 0.75
C TYR A 173 16.78 8.98 -0.68
N LYS A 174 16.93 9.94 -1.59
CA LYS A 174 17.41 9.71 -2.96
C LYS A 174 18.83 9.13 -2.97
N THR A 175 19.70 9.59 -2.08
CA THR A 175 21.06 9.05 -1.93
C THR A 175 21.03 7.60 -1.47
N PHE A 176 20.22 7.28 -0.45
CA PHE A 176 20.01 5.91 0.02
C PHE A 176 19.44 5.02 -1.10
N PHE A 177 18.39 5.45 -1.78
CA PHE A 177 17.78 4.73 -2.91
C PHE A 177 18.82 4.40 -4.00
N ASN A 178 19.65 5.38 -4.38
CA ASN A 178 20.71 5.18 -5.37
C ASN A 178 21.78 4.19 -4.88
N SER A 179 22.12 4.21 -3.59
CA SER A 179 23.04 3.24 -2.99
C SER A 179 22.48 1.81 -3.04
N MET A 180 21.23 1.62 -2.64
CA MET A 180 20.56 0.32 -2.64
C MET A 180 20.48 -0.27 -4.06
N THR A 181 20.06 0.55 -5.03
CA THR A 181 19.98 0.13 -6.44
C THR A 181 21.34 -0.20 -7.02
N LYS A 182 22.40 0.54 -6.67
CA LYS A 182 23.79 0.24 -7.06
C LYS A 182 24.30 -1.09 -6.48
N GLN A 183 23.84 -1.46 -5.29
CA GLN A 183 24.14 -2.76 -4.67
C GLN A 183 23.31 -3.92 -5.24
N GLY A 184 22.44 -3.67 -6.23
CA GLY A 184 21.64 -4.69 -6.90
C GLY A 184 20.26 -4.94 -6.28
N TYR A 185 19.89 -4.21 -5.23
CA TYR A 185 18.54 -4.28 -4.67
C TYR A 185 17.52 -3.58 -5.59
N LYS A 186 16.28 -4.10 -5.62
CA LYS A 186 15.20 -3.50 -6.41
C LYS A 186 14.11 -2.92 -5.51
N PRO A 187 13.70 -1.65 -5.68
CA PRO A 187 12.60 -1.08 -4.92
C PRO A 187 11.30 -1.80 -5.28
N ARG A 188 10.55 -2.20 -4.26
CA ARG A 188 9.24 -2.83 -4.39
C ARG A 188 8.14 -1.87 -3.97
N MET A 189 8.34 -1.17 -2.86
CA MET A 189 7.36 -0.26 -2.28
C MET A 189 8.03 1.00 -1.77
N LEU A 190 7.35 2.13 -1.91
CA LEU A 190 7.73 3.40 -1.32
C LEU A 190 6.47 4.12 -0.87
N THR A 191 6.46 4.57 0.38
CA THR A 191 5.38 5.38 0.95
C THR A 191 6.01 6.56 1.69
N GLY A 192 5.31 7.69 1.69
CA GLY A 192 5.74 8.90 2.38
C GLY A 192 4.66 9.34 3.37
N HIS A 193 5.09 9.88 4.51
CA HIS A 193 4.22 10.42 5.55
C HIS A 193 4.81 11.71 6.12
N TYR A 194 4.03 12.47 6.88
CA TYR A 194 4.48 13.70 7.52
C TYR A 194 4.66 13.49 9.02
N SER A 195 5.87 13.59 9.54
CA SER A 195 6.10 13.67 10.99
C SER A 195 6.19 15.14 11.40
N LYS A 196 5.57 15.50 12.53
CA LYS A 196 5.58 16.89 13.03
C LYS A 196 6.98 17.38 13.39
N GLU A 197 7.80 16.52 13.96
CA GLU A 197 9.16 16.86 14.43
C GLU A 197 10.16 16.94 13.27
N CYS A 198 9.82 16.25 12.19
CA CYS A 198 10.80 15.72 11.27
C CYS A 198 10.50 16.17 9.82
N GLY A 199 9.25 16.49 9.51
CA GLY A 199 8.79 16.81 8.16
C GLY A 199 8.42 15.56 7.37
N VAL A 200 8.58 15.59 6.05
CA VAL A 200 8.25 14.44 5.20
C VAL A 200 9.28 13.33 5.42
N ARG A 201 8.79 12.12 5.67
CA ARG A 201 9.58 10.89 5.89
C ARG A 201 9.17 9.82 4.90
N TYR A 202 10.09 8.90 4.62
CA TYR A 202 9.93 7.87 3.60
C TYR A 202 10.13 6.48 4.19
N VAL A 203 9.32 5.52 3.75
CA VAL A 203 9.50 4.10 4.06
C VAL A 203 9.53 3.32 2.77
N SER A 204 10.49 2.41 2.68
CA SER A 204 10.73 1.65 1.47
C SER A 204 10.88 0.16 1.73
N VAL A 205 10.50 -0.63 0.75
CA VAL A 205 10.78 -2.07 0.75
C VAL A 205 11.64 -2.36 -0.46
N PHE A 206 12.75 -3.05 -0.26
CA PHE A 206 13.61 -3.52 -1.32
C PHE A 206 13.68 -5.04 -1.31
N ASN A 207 13.79 -5.62 -2.50
CA ASN A 207 14.03 -7.04 -2.65
C ASN A 207 15.49 -7.26 -3.05
N THR A 208 16.09 -8.30 -2.48
CA THR A 208 17.34 -8.85 -3.00
C THR A 208 17.08 -9.55 -4.33
N ILE A 209 18.08 -9.59 -5.20
CA ILE A 209 18.08 -10.56 -6.30
C ILE A 209 18.71 -11.81 -5.71
N SER A 210 17.90 -12.85 -5.46
CA SER A 210 18.47 -14.19 -5.31
C SER A 210 19.11 -14.56 -6.66
N SER A 211 20.43 -14.68 -6.68
CA SER A 211 21.20 -15.32 -7.75
C SER A 211 20.81 -16.79 -7.89
#